data_AF-A0AAN5T2E1-F1
#
_entry.id   AF-A0AAN5T2E1-F1
#
_cell.length_a   1.000
_cell.length_b   1.000
_cell.length_c   1.000
_cell.angle_alpha   90.00
_cell.angle_beta   90.00
_cell.angle_gamma   90.00
#
_symmetry.space_group_name_H-M   'P 1'
#
loop_
_entity.id
_entity.type
_entity.pdbx_description
1 polymer ?
#
loop_
_entity_poly.entity_id
_entity_poly.type
_entity_poly.pdbx_seq_one_letter_code
_entity_poly.pdbx_strand_id
1 'polypeptide(L)' 'ATRGLLLENDRIVFTARFSGQTEQIFVAPNAVLEIYAKENGRGIAFSVDEDDEPPPKTSSPSESATKNKPSLKLVK' A
#
# COMPACT_ATOMS: atom_id res chain seq x y z
N ALA A 1 14.91 11.97 7.67
CA ALA A 1 13.64 11.24 7.50
C ALA A 1 13.56 10.05 8.45
N THR A 2 14.60 9.23 8.52
CA THR A 2 14.66 8.06 9.40
C THR A 2 15.93 8.08 10.26
N ARG A 3 15.99 7.24 11.30
CA ARG A 3 17.18 6.98 12.13
C ARG A 3 17.34 5.48 12.33
N GLY A 4 18.59 5.00 12.35
CA GLY A 4 18.90 3.59 12.59
C GLY A 4 18.34 2.65 11.51
N LEU A 5 18.50 3.02 10.24
CA LEU A 5 18.06 2.20 9.12
C LEU A 5 18.88 0.92 9.03
N LEU A 6 18.19 -0.21 9.08
CA LEU A 6 18.71 -1.55 8.80
C LEU A 6 17.98 -2.09 7.58
N LEU A 7 18.74 -2.51 6.58
CA LEU A 7 18.27 -3.16 5.36
C LEU A 7 18.82 -4.58 5.34
N GLU A 8 18.05 -5.52 5.89
CA GLU A 8 18.40 -6.94 5.95
C GLU A 8 17.54 -7.72 4.95
N ASN A 9 17.92 -8.96 4.67
CA ASN A 9 17.21 -9.81 3.70
C ASN A 9 15.83 -10.27 4.18
N ASP A 10 15.61 -10.28 5.49
CA ASP A 10 14.38 -10.71 6.15
C ASP A 10 13.54 -9.54 6.67
N ARG A 11 14.15 -8.36 6.85
CA ARG A 11 13.47 -7.17 7.38
C ARG A 11 14.15 -5.86 7.04
N ILE A 12 13.32 -4.83 6.96
CA ILE A 12 13.73 -3.44 6.90
C ILE A 12 13.22 -2.76 8.17
N VAL A 13 14.14 -2.17 8.93
CA VAL A 13 13.81 -1.57 10.23
C VAL A 13 14.38 -0.17 10.32
N PHE A 14 13.57 0.78 10.77
CA PHE A 14 14.03 2.13 11.07
C PHE A 14 13.08 2.85 12.02
N THR A 15 13.54 3.94 12.62
CA THR A 15 12.69 4.87 13.35
C THR A 15 12.37 6.08 12.48
N ALA A 16 11.10 6.52 12.46
CA ALA A 16 10.67 7.73 11.76
C ALA A 16 9.72 8.56 12.64
N ARG A 17 9.37 9.77 12.20
CA ARG A 17 8.42 10.64 12.90
C ARG A 17 7.22 10.95 12.02
N PHE A 18 6.02 10.77 12.57
CA PHE A 18 4.75 11.09 11.94
C PHE A 18 4.03 12.11 12.82
N SER A 19 3.74 13.30 12.28
CA SER A 19 3.15 14.42 13.05
C SER A 19 3.90 14.73 14.36
N GLY A 20 5.22 14.54 14.37
CA GLY A 20 6.08 14.75 15.53
C GLY A 20 6.11 13.60 16.55
N GLN A 21 5.33 12.54 16.39
CA GLN A 21 5.44 11.32 17.20
C GLN A 21 6.47 10.38 16.59
N THR A 22 7.34 9.79 17.42
CA THR A 22 8.38 8.87 16.99
C THR A 22 7.84 7.45 16.99
N GLU A 23 7.91 6.77 15.85
CA GLU A 23 7.47 5.39 15.69
C GLU A 23 8.60 4.52 15.12
N GLN A 24 8.66 3.27 15.56
CA GLN A 24 9.54 2.25 14.99
C GLN A 24 8.79 1.47 13.93
N ILE A 25 9.37 1.42 12.73
CA ILE A 25 8.78 0.80 11.55
C ILE A 25 9.52 -0.50 11.24
N PHE A 26 8.75 -1.55 10.99
CA PHE A 26 9.23 -2.86 10.54
C PHE A 26 8.49 -3.23 9.25
N VAL A 27 9.24 -3.59 8.22
CA VAL A 27 8.70 -3.95 6.91
C VAL A 27 9.39 -5.23 6.43
N ALA A 28 8.61 -6.22 5.99
CA ALA A 28 9.14 -7.38 5.29
C ALA A 28 9.52 -6.98 3.85
N PRO A 29 10.67 -7.41 3.30
CA PRO A 29 11.10 -6.99 1.96
C PRO A 29 10.10 -7.30 0.84
N ASN A 30 9.34 -8.40 0.94
CA ASN A 30 8.28 -8.75 -0.02
C ASN A 30 7.12 -7.73 -0.06
N ALA A 31 6.92 -6.94 1.00
CA ALA A 31 5.92 -5.87 1.03
C ALA A 31 6.39 -4.58 0.32
N VAL A 32 7.62 -4.52 -0.18
CA VAL A 32 8.18 -3.36 -0.86
C VAL A 32 7.91 -3.43 -2.36
N LEU A 33 7.10 -2.50 -2.87
CA LEU A 33 6.73 -2.46 -4.28
C LEU A 33 7.79 -1.82 -5.17
N GLU A 34 8.38 -0.71 -4.72
CA GLU A 34 9.36 0.04 -5.48
C GLU A 34 10.21 0.92 -4.56
N ILE A 35 11.38 1.31 -5.06
CA ILE A 35 12.23 2.33 -4.46
C ILE A 35 12.61 3.36 -5.51
N TYR A 36 12.39 4.64 -5.21
CA TYR A 36 12.64 5.71 -6.16
C TYR A 36 13.19 6.97 -5.47
N ALA A 37 13.87 7.78 -6.28
CA ALA A 37 14.36 9.09 -5.89
C ALA A 37 13.23 10.12 -5.94
N LYS A 38 13.00 10.81 -4.82
CA LYS A 38 11.85 11.72 -4.67
C LYS A 38 11.90 12.91 -5.65
N GLU A 39 13.09 13.36 -6.04
CA GLU A 39 13.29 14.56 -6.85
C GLU A 39 12.92 14.41 -8.33
N ASN A 40 13.01 13.19 -8.88
CA ASN A 40 12.81 12.95 -10.31
C ASN A 40 12.05 11.65 -10.62
N GLY A 41 11.65 10.88 -9.61
CA GLY A 41 10.88 9.65 -9.75
C GLY A 41 11.67 8.46 -10.32
N ARG A 42 12.98 8.57 -10.53
CA ARG A 42 13.79 7.47 -11.05
C ARG A 42 14.04 6.43 -9.97
N GLY A 43 13.92 5.17 -10.32
CA GLY A 43 13.96 4.09 -9.33
C GLY A 43 13.93 2.70 -9.94
N ILE A 44 13.67 1.74 -9.07
CA ILE A 44 13.51 0.32 -9.39
C ILE A 44 12.15 -0.12 -8.82
N ALA A 45 11.33 -0.73 -9.67
CA ALA A 45 10.13 -1.44 -9.25
C ALA A 45 10.49 -2.92 -9.07
N PHE A 46 10.02 -3.52 -7.98
CA PHE A 46 10.16 -4.94 -7.73
C PHE A 46 9.01 -5.69 -8.42
N SER A 47 9.32 -6.86 -8.97
CA SER A 47 8.33 -7.76 -9.55
C SER A 47 7.52 -8.39 -8.42
N VAL A 48 6.20 -8.45 -8.58
CA VAL A 48 5.35 -9.27 -7.70
C VAL A 48 5.36 -10.67 -8.29
N ASP A 49 6.03 -11.62 -7.65
CA ASP A 49 5.89 -13.03 -8.00
C ASP A 49 4.47 -13.48 -7.58
N GLU A 50 3.77 -14.20 -8.46
CA GLU A 50 2.35 -14.58 -8.26
C GLU A 50 2.12 -15.44 -7.01
N ASP A 51 3.18 -15.96 -6.39
CA ASP A 51 3.15 -16.77 -5.17
C ASP A 51 3.02 -15.97 -3.86
N ASP A 52 3.11 -14.62 -3.90
CA ASP A 52 3.04 -13.73 -2.72
C ASP A 52 1.63 -13.09 -2.55
N GLU A 53 0.57 -13.75 -3.04
CA GLU A 53 -0.80 -13.30 -2.77
C GLU A 53 -1.10 -13.45 -1.27
N PRO A 54 -1.36 -12.35 -0.53
CA PRO A 54 -1.75 -12.46 0.87
C PRO A 54 -3.06 -13.26 0.94
N PRO A 55 -3.27 -14.10 1.98
CA PRO A 55 -4.52 -14.82 2.13
C PRO A 55 -5.67 -13.79 2.08
N PRO A 56 -6.75 -14.08 1.32
CA PRO A 56 -7.84 -13.14 1.15
C PRO A 56 -8.35 -12.74 2.53
N LYS A 57 -8.37 -11.42 2.80
CA LYS A 57 -9.01 -10.90 4.01
C LYS A 57 -10.48 -11.30 3.94
N THR A 58 -10.89 -12.27 4.75
CA THR A 58 -12.28 -12.62 4.98
C THR A 58 -12.97 -11.43 5.65
N SER A 59 -13.49 -10.49 4.87
CA SER A 59 -14.62 -9.67 5.31
C SER A 59 -15.89 -10.45 5.03
N SER A 60 -16.49 -10.99 6.10
CA SER A 60 -17.84 -11.55 6.12
C SER A 60 -18.91 -10.52 5.70
N PRO A 61 -20.11 -10.98 5.27
CA PRO A 61 -20.90 -10.32 4.25
C PRO A 61 -21.83 -9.24 4.80
N SER A 62 -21.99 -8.14 4.06
CA SER A 62 -23.18 -7.28 4.17
C SER A 62 -23.87 -7.22 2.81
N GLU A 63 -24.89 -8.05 2.68
CA GLU A 63 -25.90 -8.05 1.64
C GLU A 63 -26.66 -6.70 1.66
N SER A 64 -26.77 -5.99 0.53
CA SER A 64 -28.01 -5.32 0.08
C SER A 64 -27.85 -4.47 -1.20
N ALA A 65 -28.60 -4.91 -2.21
CA ALA A 65 -29.42 -4.12 -3.13
C ALA A 65 -28.77 -3.25 -4.24
N THR A 66 -28.81 -3.81 -5.44
CA THR A 66 -29.18 -3.21 -6.74
C THR A 66 -29.89 -1.84 -6.64
N LYS A 67 -29.37 -0.80 -7.32
CA LYS A 67 -30.20 0.33 -7.78
C LYS A 67 -29.61 1.04 -9.00
N ASN A 68 -30.22 0.67 -10.13
CA ASN A 68 -30.40 1.43 -11.37
C ASN A 68 -30.37 2.95 -11.14
N LYS A 69 -29.48 3.67 -11.81
CA LYS A 69 -29.50 5.15 -11.84
C LYS A 69 -30.50 5.58 -12.93
N PRO A 70 -31.57 6.34 -12.62
CA PRO A 70 -32.52 6.78 -13.64
C PRO A 70 -31.92 7.90 -14.51
N SER A 71 -32.14 7.84 -15.83
CA SER A 71 -31.80 8.91 -16.77
C SER A 71 -33.05 9.74 -17.11
N LEU A 72 -32.92 11.07 -17.11
CA LEU A 72 -33.99 11.99 -17.47
C LEU A 72 -33.94 12.27 -18.98
N LYS A 73 -35.10 12.21 -19.66
CA LYS A 73 -35.23 12.62 -21.07
C LYS A 73 -35.88 13.99 -21.17
N LEU A 74 -35.29 14.87 -21.96
CA LEU A 74 -35.80 16.20 -22.31
C LEU A 74 -36.99 16.07 -23.27
N VAL A 75 -38.11 16.72 -22.97
CA VAL A 75 -39.30 16.79 -23.83
C VAL A 75 -39.53 18.25 -24.23
N LYS A 76 -39.78 18.50 -25.52
CA LYS A 76 -40.17 19.81 -26.09
C LYS A 76 -41.56 19.70 -26.66
#